data_AF-A0A1A9EUQ6-F1
#
_entry.id   AF-A0A1A9EUQ6-F1
#
_cell.length_a   1.000
_cell.length_b   1.000
_cell.length_c   1.000
_cell.angle_alpha   90.00
_cell.angle_beta   90.00
_cell.angle_gamma   90.00
#
_symmetry.space_group_name_H-M   'P 1'
#
loop_
_entity.id
_entity.type
_entity.pdbx_description
1 polymer ?
#
loop_
_entity_poly.entity_id
_entity_poly.type
_entity_poly.pdbx_seq_one_letter_code
_entity_poly.pdbx_strand_id
1 'polypeptide(L)'
;MRLVTLFALALTLSGCLALETKQEDFYTLDTRYLQLCRGTSNTCLELALVAPGIALADPIEEAYGQQLTSPNYPLSLAKMMLEPADGSYSAKPADESGRYYVLPINDKTTVAWNTLNNIFDWIYPDDNN
;
A
#
# COMPACT_ATOMS: atom_id res chain seq x y z
N MET A 1 61.21 -24.99 29.37
CA MET A 1 60.02 -25.35 30.18
C MET A 1 59.18 -24.08 30.31
N ARG A 2 58.13 -23.95 29.48
CA ARG A 2 56.70 -24.21 29.76
C ARG A 2 56.00 -23.02 30.43
N LEU A 3 54.94 -22.53 29.75
CA LEU A 3 53.73 -21.77 30.17
C LEU A 3 53.45 -20.72 29.08
N VAL A 4 52.70 -20.96 27.99
CA VAL A 4 51.27 -21.33 27.84
C VAL A 4 50.35 -20.58 28.80
N THR A 5 49.72 -19.52 28.29
CA THR A 5 48.41 -18.90 28.62
C THR A 5 48.42 -17.48 28.03
N LEU A 6 47.40 -16.87 27.43
CA LEU A 6 46.00 -17.23 27.24
C LEU A 6 45.44 -16.34 26.10
N PHE A 7 44.67 -16.99 25.24
CA PHE A 7 43.71 -16.45 24.30
C PHE A 7 42.83 -15.33 24.92
N ALA A 8 42.85 -14.11 24.37
CA ALA A 8 41.82 -13.05 24.49
C ALA A 8 42.35 -11.83 23.72
N LEU A 9 41.80 -11.37 22.61
CA LEU A 9 40.47 -10.80 22.51
C LEU A 9 40.08 -10.85 21.02
N ALA A 10 39.24 -11.83 20.67
CA ALA A 10 38.47 -11.76 19.46
C ALA A 10 37.44 -10.62 19.58
N LEU A 11 37.01 -10.10 18.43
CA LEU A 11 35.82 -9.28 18.23
C LEU A 11 36.00 -7.78 18.52
N THR A 12 36.84 -7.12 17.71
CA THR A 12 36.48 -5.75 17.30
C THR A 12 35.17 -5.87 16.51
N LEU A 13 34.08 -5.50 17.16
CA LEU A 13 32.75 -5.35 16.58
C LEU A 13 32.85 -4.64 15.21
N SER A 14 32.82 -5.42 14.13
CA SER A 14 32.21 -4.98 12.88
C SER A 14 30.71 -4.92 13.14
N GLY A 15 30.30 -3.94 13.95
CA GLY A 15 28.91 -3.56 14.10
C GLY A 15 28.49 -3.03 12.74
N CYS A 16 27.93 -3.91 11.90
CA CYS A 16 27.00 -3.51 10.87
C CYS A 16 25.93 -2.69 11.59
N LEU A 17 26.10 -1.38 11.59
CA LEU A 17 24.98 -0.46 11.60
C LEU A 17 24.18 -0.84 10.35
N ALA A 18 23.26 -1.79 10.52
CA ALA A 18 22.14 -1.94 9.63
C ALA A 18 21.42 -0.60 9.74
N LEU A 19 21.80 0.30 8.84
CA LEU A 19 20.99 1.43 8.48
C LEU A 19 19.72 0.77 7.94
N GLU A 20 18.73 0.56 8.81
CA GLU A 20 17.36 0.33 8.38
C GLU A 20 17.01 1.56 7.58
N THR A 21 17.30 1.50 6.28
CA THR A 21 16.73 2.42 5.32
C THR A 21 15.25 2.25 5.51
N LYS A 22 14.62 3.23 6.19
CA LYS A 22 13.18 3.35 6.27
C LYS A 22 12.69 3.28 4.84
N GLN A 23 12.30 2.09 4.40
CA GLN A 23 11.75 1.89 3.08
C GLN A 23 10.51 2.78 3.09
N GLU A 24 10.52 3.84 2.28
CA GLU A 24 9.40 4.77 2.29
C GLU A 24 8.13 3.95 2.06
N ASP A 25 7.20 3.97 3.00
CA ASP A 25 5.97 3.24 2.84
C ASP A 25 5.21 3.91 1.68
N PHE A 26 4.93 3.15 0.61
CA PHE A 26 4.16 3.58 -0.56
C PHE A 26 2.99 2.63 -0.78
N TYR A 27 2.09 2.95 -1.72
CA TYR A 27 1.18 1.95 -2.29
C TYR A 27 1.59 1.64 -3.72
N THR A 28 1.35 0.41 -4.15
CA THR A 28 1.41 0.03 -5.57
C THR A 28 0.02 -0.25 -6.07
N LEU A 29 -0.34 0.31 -7.22
CA LEU A 29 -1.57 0.01 -7.94
C LEU A 29 -1.23 -0.79 -9.20
N ASP A 30 -1.71 -2.03 -9.27
CA ASP A 30 -1.70 -2.83 -10.50
C ASP A 30 -2.92 -2.48 -11.34
N THR A 31 -2.72 -1.80 -12.47
CA THR A 31 -3.80 -1.36 -13.37
C THR A 31 -4.40 -2.49 -14.20
N ARG A 32 -3.72 -3.65 -14.31
CA ARG A 32 -4.26 -4.82 -15.01
C ARG A 32 -5.26 -5.57 -14.15
N TYR A 33 -4.92 -5.81 -12.88
CA TYR A 33 -5.78 -6.57 -11.96
C TYR A 33 -6.60 -5.68 -11.02
N LEU A 34 -6.40 -4.35 -11.08
CA LEU A 34 -7.03 -3.38 -10.20
C LEU A 34 -6.81 -3.75 -8.73
N GLN A 35 -5.55 -3.96 -8.37
CA GLN A 35 -5.12 -4.33 -7.02
C GLN A 35 -4.26 -3.24 -6.40
N LEU A 36 -4.61 -2.83 -5.19
CA LEU A 36 -3.85 -1.89 -4.37
C LEU A 36 -3.06 -2.69 -3.34
N CYS A 37 -1.75 -2.54 -3.31
CA CYS A 37 -0.86 -3.21 -2.35
C CYS A 37 -0.12 -2.17 -1.50
N ARG A 38 0.14 -2.49 -0.22
CA ARG A 38 0.90 -1.60 0.67
C ARG A 38 2.38 -1.99 0.70
N GLY A 39 3.25 -1.06 0.35
CA GLY A 39 4.70 -1.20 0.30
C GLY A 39 5.15 -2.37 -0.57
N THR A 40 6.13 -3.11 -0.08
CA THR A 40 6.58 -4.39 -0.66
C THR A 40 5.87 -5.60 -0.03
N SER A 41 4.80 -5.38 0.74
CA SER A 41 4.07 -6.49 1.36
C SER A 41 3.27 -7.29 0.34
N ASN A 42 2.95 -8.53 0.67
CA ASN A 42 2.00 -9.35 -0.08
C ASN A 42 0.53 -9.02 0.26
N THR A 43 0.30 -7.98 1.08
CA THR A 43 -1.05 -7.56 1.46
C THR A 43 -1.58 -6.62 0.39
N CYS A 44 -2.54 -7.13 -0.38
CA CYS A 44 -3.18 -6.42 -1.47
C CYS A 44 -4.71 -6.51 -1.34
N LEU A 45 -5.40 -5.47 -1.76
CA LEU A 45 -6.85 -5.37 -1.82
C LEU A 45 -7.27 -5.17 -3.27
N GLU A 46 -8.31 -5.89 -3.68
CA GLU A 46 -8.91 -5.69 -4.99
C GLU A 46 -9.79 -4.44 -4.95
N LEU A 47 -9.59 -3.51 -5.89
CA LEU A 47 -10.52 -2.39 -6.07
C LEU A 47 -11.93 -2.87 -6.44
N ALA A 48 -12.06 -4.11 -6.93
CA ALA A 48 -13.34 -4.78 -7.18
C ALA A 48 -14.26 -4.81 -5.95
N LEU A 49 -13.69 -4.80 -4.74
CA LEU A 49 -14.43 -4.75 -3.48
C LEU A 49 -15.40 -3.56 -3.40
N VAL A 50 -15.04 -2.43 -4.02
CA VAL A 50 -15.86 -1.21 -3.97
C VAL A 50 -17.24 -1.40 -4.63
N ALA A 51 -17.39 -2.34 -5.58
CA ALA A 51 -18.66 -2.55 -6.26
C ALA A 51 -19.74 -3.15 -5.35
N PRO A 52 -19.53 -4.31 -4.68
CA PRO A 52 -20.48 -4.81 -3.69
C PRO A 52 -20.51 -3.95 -2.40
N GLY A 53 -19.42 -3.26 -2.07
CA GLY A 53 -19.31 -2.39 -0.90
C GLY A 53 -19.64 -0.92 -1.15
N ILE A 54 -20.33 -0.57 -2.24
CA ILE A 54 -20.48 0.84 -2.67
C ILE A 54 -21.12 1.74 -1.60
N ALA A 55 -22.02 1.18 -0.77
CA ALA A 55 -22.65 1.89 0.35
C ALA A 55 -21.69 2.28 1.49
N LEU A 56 -20.46 1.76 1.47
CA LEU A 56 -19.40 2.07 2.44
C LEU A 56 -18.30 2.95 1.80
N ALA A 57 -18.46 3.36 0.53
CA ALA A 57 -17.42 4.03 -0.24
C ALA A 57 -17.39 5.55 -0.06
N ASP A 58 -18.38 6.16 0.60
CA ASP A 58 -18.47 7.61 0.85
C ASP A 58 -17.15 8.24 1.33
N PRO A 59 -16.36 7.64 2.25
CA PRO A 59 -15.10 8.25 2.69
C PRO A 59 -14.08 8.42 1.56
N ILE A 60 -14.08 7.53 0.57
CA ILE A 60 -13.22 7.67 -0.62
C ILE A 60 -13.67 8.88 -1.43
N GLU A 61 -14.97 9.01 -1.68
CA GLU A 61 -15.50 10.09 -2.50
C GLU A 61 -15.26 11.46 -1.86
N GLU A 62 -15.45 11.55 -0.55
CA GLU A 62 -15.15 12.73 0.26
C GLU A 62 -13.65 13.07 0.21
N ALA A 63 -12.78 12.07 0.43
CA ALA A 63 -11.34 12.29 0.43
C ALA A 63 -10.83 12.77 -0.93
N TYR A 64 -11.37 12.27 -2.04
CA TYR A 64 -10.95 12.66 -3.39
C TYR A 64 -11.74 13.84 -3.98
N GLY A 65 -12.81 14.29 -3.32
CA GLY A 65 -13.72 15.31 -3.85
C GLY A 65 -14.37 14.89 -5.16
N GLN A 66 -14.54 13.59 -5.39
CA GLN A 66 -14.94 12.98 -6.65
C GLN A 66 -15.87 11.80 -6.39
N GLN A 67 -16.85 11.63 -7.26
CA GLN A 67 -17.81 10.53 -7.15
C GLN A 67 -17.30 9.29 -7.90
N LEU A 68 -17.53 8.11 -7.33
CA LEU A 68 -17.36 6.83 -8.00
C LEU A 68 -18.46 6.67 -9.05
N THR A 69 -18.06 6.37 -10.28
CA THR A 69 -18.98 6.35 -11.42
C THR A 69 -19.32 4.93 -11.86
N SER A 70 -20.62 4.68 -12.03
CA SER A 70 -21.13 3.45 -12.64
C SER A 70 -20.90 3.47 -14.17
N PRO A 71 -20.90 2.31 -14.85
CA PRO A 71 -21.10 0.97 -14.32
C PRO A 71 -19.84 0.31 -13.76
N ASN A 72 -18.69 0.99 -13.78
CA ASN A 72 -17.39 0.39 -13.43
C ASN A 72 -16.71 1.15 -12.29
N TYR A 73 -17.24 0.98 -11.09
CA TYR A 73 -16.69 1.57 -9.87
C TYR A 73 -15.21 1.23 -9.63
N PRO A 74 -14.73 -0.02 -9.84
CA PRO A 74 -13.32 -0.34 -9.66
C PRO A 74 -12.39 0.48 -10.58
N LEU A 75 -12.75 0.63 -11.86
CA LEU A 75 -11.99 1.47 -12.78
C LEU A 75 -12.11 2.95 -12.44
N SER A 76 -13.27 3.42 -11.98
CA SER A 76 -13.46 4.79 -11.50
C SER A 76 -12.52 5.08 -10.33
N LEU A 77 -12.44 4.17 -9.36
CA LEU A 77 -11.55 4.27 -8.21
C LEU A 77 -10.08 4.30 -8.65
N ALA A 78 -9.67 3.41 -9.55
CA ALA A 78 -8.31 3.40 -10.07
C ALA A 78 -7.92 4.75 -10.70
N LYS A 79 -8.82 5.35 -11.49
CA LYS A 79 -8.58 6.68 -12.10
C LYS A 79 -8.45 7.77 -11.04
N MET A 80 -9.36 7.81 -10.07
CA MET A 80 -9.30 8.77 -8.95
C MET A 80 -7.97 8.66 -8.20
N MET A 81 -7.49 7.44 -7.97
CA MET A 81 -6.23 7.19 -7.27
C MET A 81 -5.00 7.48 -8.12
N LEU A 82 -5.04 7.32 -9.45
CA LEU A 82 -3.91 7.64 -10.32
C LEU A 82 -3.76 9.13 -10.57
N GLU A 83 -4.90 9.82 -10.74
CA GLU A 83 -4.98 11.22 -11.10
C GLU A 83 -6.09 11.90 -10.27
N PRO A 84 -5.78 12.31 -9.03
CA PRO A 84 -6.72 13.08 -8.22
C PRO A 84 -7.07 14.40 -8.92
N ALA A 85 -8.35 14.75 -9.00
CA ALA A 85 -8.83 15.96 -9.67
C ALA A 85 -8.30 17.27 -9.05
N ASP A 86 -7.90 17.24 -7.78
CA ASP A 86 -7.29 18.37 -7.08
C ASP A 86 -5.76 18.45 -7.26
N GLY A 87 -5.16 17.49 -7.98
CA GLY A 87 -3.72 17.44 -8.21
C GLY A 87 -2.89 17.25 -6.92
N SER A 88 -3.51 16.77 -5.85
CA SER A 88 -2.87 16.57 -4.54
C SER A 88 -1.63 15.69 -4.57
N TYR A 89 -1.52 14.81 -5.57
CA TYR A 89 -0.31 14.08 -5.90
C TYR A 89 -0.33 13.61 -7.35
N SER A 90 0.80 13.06 -7.80
CA SER A 90 0.92 12.38 -9.10
C SER A 90 1.43 10.96 -8.89
N ALA A 91 0.69 9.99 -9.41
CA ALA A 91 1.13 8.60 -9.45
C ALA A 91 2.33 8.44 -10.38
N LYS A 92 3.34 7.70 -9.95
CA LYS A 92 4.54 7.44 -10.77
C LYS A 92 4.49 6.03 -11.34
N PRO A 93 4.75 5.82 -12.64
CA PRO A 93 4.91 4.47 -13.15
C PRO A 93 6.09 3.79 -12.44
N ALA A 94 5.91 2.54 -12.02
CA ALA A 94 6.97 1.76 -11.38
C ALA A 94 7.98 1.24 -12.43
N ASP A 95 7.56 1.09 -13.68
CA ASP A 95 8.37 0.66 -14.81
C ASP A 95 7.80 1.22 -16.15
N GLU A 96 8.48 0.93 -17.26
CA GLU A 96 8.07 1.35 -18.61
C GLU A 96 6.80 0.64 -19.12
N SER A 97 6.34 -0.42 -18.46
CA SER A 97 5.15 -1.18 -18.90
C SER A 97 3.86 -0.42 -18.64
N GLY A 98 3.88 0.55 -17.71
CA GLY A 98 2.71 1.28 -17.27
C GLY A 98 1.67 0.40 -16.56
N ARG A 99 2.03 -0.83 -16.17
CA ARG A 99 1.13 -1.72 -15.43
C ARG A 99 1.02 -1.31 -13.98
N TYR A 100 2.16 -1.06 -13.33
CA TYR A 100 2.22 -0.74 -11.91
C TYR A 100 2.50 0.74 -11.71
N TYR A 101 1.78 1.35 -10.79
CA TYR A 101 2.01 2.72 -10.36
C TYR A 101 2.31 2.78 -8.87
N VAL A 102 3.31 3.57 -8.51
CA VAL A 102 3.62 3.93 -7.14
C VAL A 102 2.80 5.16 -6.76
N LEU A 103 2.04 5.02 -5.68
CA LEU A 103 1.24 6.07 -5.06
C LEU A 103 1.90 6.45 -3.72
N PRO A 104 1.94 7.75 -3.38
CA PRO A 104 2.46 8.17 -2.08
C PRO A 104 1.53 7.72 -0.96
N ILE A 105 2.07 7.53 0.24
CA ILE A 105 1.24 7.52 1.45
C ILE A 105 0.90 8.96 1.82
N ASN A 106 -0.39 9.26 1.78
CA ASN A 106 -0.99 10.50 2.25
C ASN A 106 -2.42 10.22 2.74
N ASP A 107 -3.12 11.26 3.17
CA ASP A 107 -4.46 11.11 3.74
C ASP A 107 -5.43 10.43 2.75
N LYS A 108 -5.38 10.78 1.45
CA LYS A 108 -6.29 10.22 0.44
C LYS A 108 -6.03 8.75 0.14
N THR A 109 -4.78 8.37 -0.07
CA THR A 109 -4.41 6.97 -0.34
C THR A 109 -4.60 6.10 0.90
N THR A 110 -4.39 6.67 2.10
CA THR A 110 -4.69 6.01 3.39
C THR A 110 -6.19 5.78 3.56
N VAL A 111 -7.03 6.77 3.25
CA VAL A 111 -8.49 6.60 3.29
C VAL A 111 -8.94 5.54 2.31
N ALA A 112 -8.46 5.55 1.07
CA ALA A 112 -8.78 4.51 0.09
C ALA A 112 -8.41 3.11 0.59
N TRP A 113 -7.19 2.95 1.12
CA TRP A 113 -6.74 1.68 1.70
C TRP A 113 -7.65 1.22 2.85
N ASN A 114 -7.92 2.09 3.82
CA ASN A 114 -8.72 1.74 5.00
C ASN A 114 -10.16 1.41 4.62
N THR A 115 -10.77 2.18 3.71
CA THR A 115 -12.14 1.90 3.25
C THR A 115 -12.21 0.55 2.52
N LEU A 116 -11.23 0.21 1.69
CA LEU A 116 -11.17 -1.10 1.04
C LEU A 116 -11.02 -2.25 2.05
N ASN A 117 -10.23 -2.07 3.11
CA ASN A 117 -10.16 -3.06 4.20
C ASN A 117 -11.50 -3.18 4.92
N ASN A 118 -12.14 -2.06 5.27
CA ASN A 118 -13.45 -2.08 5.94
C ASN A 118 -14.50 -2.80 5.09
N ILE A 119 -14.48 -2.59 3.77
CA ILE A 119 -15.35 -3.32 2.84
C ILE A 119 -14.99 -4.80 2.82
N PHE A 120 -13.69 -5.14 2.75
CA PHE A 120 -13.23 -6.53 2.80
C PHE A 120 -13.73 -7.23 4.08
N ASP A 121 -13.53 -6.63 5.24
CA ASP A 121 -13.95 -7.18 6.54
C ASP A 121 -15.48 -7.28 6.65
N TRP A 122 -16.21 -6.36 6.02
CA TRP A 122 -17.68 -6.42 5.94
C TRP A 122 -18.17 -7.56 5.04
N ILE A 123 -17.47 -7.86 3.95
CA ILE A 123 -17.79 -8.96 3.02
C ILE A 123 -17.37 -10.32 3.60
N TYR A 124 -16.23 -10.36 4.28
CA TYR A 124 -15.59 -11.55 4.83
C TYR A 124 -15.42 -11.40 6.35
N PRO A 125 -16.51 -11.34 7.13
CA PRO A 125 -16.41 -11.24 8.58
C PRO A 125 -15.69 -12.47 9.14
N ASP A 126 -14.75 -12.25 10.05
CA ASP A 126 -14.11 -13.35 10.79
C ASP A 126 -15.14 -13.99 11.74
N ASP A 127 -15.60 -15.19 11.42
CA ASP A 127 -16.63 -15.93 12.19
C ASP A 127 -16.16 -16.45 13.58
N ASN A 128 -15.05 -15.93 14.13
CA ASN A 128 -14.38 -16.46 15.33
C ASN A 128 -14.39 -15.51 16.55
N ASN A 129 -15.39 -14.64 16.71
CA ASN A 129 -15.61 -13.87 17.95
C ASN A 129 -16.87 -14.29 18.71
#